data_AF-A0A973JPX3-F1
#
_entry.id   AF-A0A973JPX3-F1
#
_cell.length_a   1.000
_cell.length_b   1.000
_cell.length_c   1.000
_cell.angle_alpha   90.00
_cell.angle_beta   90.00
_cell.angle_gamma   90.00
#
_symmetry.space_group_name_H-M   'P 1'
#
loop_
_entity.id
_entity.type
_entity.pdbx_description
1 polymer ?
#
loop_
_entity_poly.entity_id
_entity_poly.type
_entity_poly.pdbx_seq_one_letter_code
_entity_poly.pdbx_strand_id
1 'polypeptide(L)'
;MLIFDLYTILKDELKNGSNNLVTRPTGQAVRERIERDIEHAPDGSVIGLDFSKVGVIDYSCSDEIVAKLLSRLLAGEYGDKYLVLIGMNENQRENIEVALERKDLAIVAGTREGTKAVLGSLNNYLKDTLEFVAERKKATARELTEAKKIEANTGGTRLLNLYKKRLVRRVGGEGAMWAYEAL
;
A
#
# COMPACT_ATOMS: atom_id res chain seq x y z
N MET A 1 -8.45 -10.14 2.08
CA MET A 1 -7.14 -9.55 2.41
C MET A 1 -6.37 -10.59 3.21
N LEU A 2 -5.10 -10.82 2.87
CA LEU A 2 -4.18 -11.66 3.63
C LEU A 2 -3.43 -10.77 4.63
N ILE A 3 -3.35 -11.16 5.90
CA ILE A 3 -2.66 -10.37 6.93
C ILE A 3 -1.33 -11.02 7.26
N PHE A 4 -0.27 -10.23 7.13
CA PHE A 4 1.09 -10.61 7.53
C PHE A 4 1.40 -9.90 8.84
N ASP A 5 1.38 -10.65 9.94
CA ASP A 5 1.70 -10.13 11.27
C ASP A 5 3.21 -9.92 11.40
N LEU A 6 3.64 -8.65 11.32
CA LEU A 6 5.06 -8.31 11.36
C LEU A 6 5.70 -8.64 12.69
N TYR A 7 4.93 -8.70 13.78
CA TYR A 7 5.47 -9.13 15.07
C TYR A 7 5.85 -10.61 15.04
N THR A 8 4.98 -11.45 14.48
CA THR A 8 5.26 -12.89 14.37
C THR A 8 6.46 -13.14 13.46
N ILE A 9 6.49 -12.49 12.29
CA ILE A 9 7.64 -12.56 11.36
C ILE A 9 8.93 -12.09 12.04
N LEU A 10 8.89 -10.96 12.76
CA LEU A 10 10.04 -10.44 13.50
C LEU A 10 10.57 -11.45 14.53
N LYS A 11 9.68 -12.12 15.27
CA LYS A 11 10.07 -13.12 16.27
C LYS A 11 10.73 -14.33 15.65
N ASP A 12 10.18 -14.82 14.55
CA ASP A 12 10.67 -16.01 13.87
C ASP A 12 12.04 -15.77 13.22
N GLU A 13 12.23 -14.60 12.62
CA GLU A 13 13.46 -14.28 11.88
C GLU A 13 14.61 -13.84 12.81
N LEU A 14 14.34 -13.06 13.86
CA LEU A 14 15.43 -12.54 14.71
C LEU A 14 15.80 -13.42 15.91
N LYS A 15 14.83 -14.14 16.50
CA LYS A 15 15.02 -14.99 17.69
C LYS A 15 15.77 -14.35 18.87
N ASN A 16 15.81 -13.02 18.93
CA ASN A 16 16.57 -12.23 19.91
C ASN A 16 15.69 -11.55 20.97
N GLY A 17 14.38 -11.82 20.96
CA GLY A 17 13.43 -11.23 21.91
C GLY A 17 13.01 -9.79 21.60
N SER A 18 13.59 -9.13 20.58
CA SER A 18 13.21 -7.76 20.18
C SER A 18 11.77 -7.71 19.64
N ASN A 19 11.10 -6.58 19.89
CA ASN A 19 9.83 -6.21 19.26
C ASN A 19 10.00 -5.02 18.30
N ASN A 20 11.24 -4.55 18.11
CA ASN A 20 11.55 -3.33 17.40
C ASN A 20 12.12 -3.65 16.02
N LEU A 21 11.58 -3.00 15.00
CA LEU A 21 12.10 -3.00 13.64
C LEU A 21 13.10 -1.85 13.50
N VAL A 22 14.32 -2.07 13.98
CA VAL A 22 15.41 -1.08 13.90
C VAL A 22 16.61 -1.65 13.18
N THR A 23 17.32 -0.79 12.46
CA THR A 23 18.47 -1.09 11.60
C THR A 23 18.16 -1.84 10.31
N ARG A 24 18.90 -1.54 9.23
CA ARG A 24 18.73 -2.21 7.93
C ARG A 24 18.85 -3.75 7.97
N PRO A 25 19.81 -4.38 8.68
CA PRO A 25 19.90 -5.84 8.69
C PRO A 25 18.63 -6.52 9.23
N THR A 26 18.04 -5.97 10.29
CA THR A 26 16.73 -6.42 10.80
C THR A 26 15.65 -6.27 9.74
N GLY A 27 15.57 -5.09 9.12
CA GLY A 27 14.61 -4.81 8.06
C GLY A 27 14.74 -5.76 6.88
N GLN A 28 15.97 -6.09 6.49
CA GLN A 28 16.25 -7.02 5.40
C GLN A 28 15.74 -8.44 5.72
N ALA A 29 16.04 -8.97 6.90
CA ALA A 29 15.58 -10.32 7.29
C ALA A 29 14.05 -10.43 7.27
N VAL A 30 13.37 -9.44 7.84
CA VAL A 30 11.90 -9.37 7.86
C VAL A 30 11.34 -9.18 6.45
N ARG A 31 11.95 -8.31 5.63
CA ARG A 31 11.53 -8.08 4.23
C ARG A 31 11.63 -9.36 3.42
N GLU A 32 12.78 -10.04 3.45
CA GLU A 32 12.99 -11.27 2.68
C GLU A 32 12.00 -12.36 3.08
N ARG A 33 11.59 -12.41 4.35
CA ARG A 33 10.51 -13.30 4.77
C ARG A 33 9.17 -12.92 4.15
N ILE A 34 8.80 -11.64 4.21
CA ILE A 34 7.58 -11.12 3.59
C ILE A 34 7.58 -11.41 2.09
N GLU A 35 8.70 -11.22 1.40
CA GLU A 35 8.83 -11.47 -0.05
C GLU A 35 8.53 -12.93 -0.39
N ARG A 36 9.08 -13.88 0.36
CA ARG A 36 8.74 -15.30 0.22
C ARG A 36 7.24 -15.53 0.39
N ASP A 37 6.62 -14.92 1.40
CA ASP A 37 5.19 -15.11 1.67
C ASP A 37 4.31 -14.42 0.58
N ILE A 38 4.75 -13.29 0.00
CA ILE A 38 4.08 -12.60 -1.12
C ILE A 38 4.09 -13.47 -2.39
N GLU A 39 5.21 -14.10 -2.72
CA GLU A 39 5.35 -14.94 -3.92
C GLU A 39 4.34 -16.09 -3.96
N HIS A 40 3.99 -16.63 -2.79
CA HIS A 40 3.01 -17.72 -2.67
C HIS A 40 1.56 -17.23 -2.61
N ALA A 41 1.33 -15.92 -2.50
CA ALA A 41 -0.02 -15.37 -2.49
C ALA A 41 -0.66 -15.45 -3.89
N PRO A 42 -1.98 -15.69 -3.99
CA PRO A 42 -2.69 -15.64 -5.27
C PRO A 42 -2.66 -14.24 -5.89
N ASP A 43 -2.74 -14.15 -7.22
CA ASP A 43 -2.93 -12.88 -7.92
C ASP A 43 -4.24 -12.19 -7.52
N GLY A 44 -4.23 -10.86 -7.54
CA GLY A 44 -5.29 -10.01 -7.01
C GLY A 44 -5.32 -9.88 -5.48
N SER A 45 -4.40 -10.54 -4.76
CA SER A 45 -4.36 -10.49 -3.29
C SER A 45 -4.00 -9.10 -2.78
N VAL A 46 -4.77 -8.64 -1.79
CA VAL A 46 -4.44 -7.49 -0.94
C VAL A 46 -3.74 -8.03 0.31
N ILE A 47 -2.50 -7.61 0.51
CA ILE A 47 -1.61 -8.05 1.59
C ILE A 47 -1.49 -6.89 2.58
N GLY A 48 -2.00 -7.11 3.79
CA GLY A 48 -1.93 -6.17 4.90
C GLY A 48 -0.72 -6.46 5.78
N LEU A 49 0.22 -5.53 5.86
CA LEU A 49 1.33 -5.59 6.82
C LEU A 49 0.84 -5.03 8.16
N ASP A 50 0.72 -5.89 9.18
CA ASP A 50 0.20 -5.51 10.50
C ASP A 50 1.32 -5.13 11.47
N PHE A 51 1.33 -3.88 11.90
CA PHE A 51 2.28 -3.28 12.84
C PHE A 51 1.78 -3.27 14.29
N SER A 52 0.56 -3.74 14.58
CA SER A 52 -0.12 -3.55 15.89
C SER A 52 0.68 -3.99 17.12
N LYS A 53 1.57 -4.98 16.97
CA LYS A 53 2.41 -5.52 18.06
C LYS A 53 3.89 -5.17 17.92
N VAL A 54 4.28 -4.47 16.86
CA VAL A 54 5.63 -3.93 16.71
C VAL A 54 5.79 -2.78 17.69
N GLY A 55 6.92 -2.71 18.39
CA GLY A 55 7.23 -1.63 19.32
C GLY A 55 7.49 -0.33 18.57
N VAL A 56 8.69 -0.19 18.01
CA VAL A 56 9.06 0.94 17.14
C VAL A 56 9.60 0.46 15.81
N ILE A 57 9.50 1.32 14.79
CA ILE A 57 10.22 1.19 13.53
C ILE A 57 11.01 2.47 13.28
N ASP A 58 12.31 2.36 13.01
CA ASP A 58 13.10 3.52 12.63
C ASP A 58 12.98 3.81 11.12
N TYR A 59 13.47 4.97 10.70
CA TYR A 59 13.51 5.35 9.30
C TYR A 59 14.19 4.28 8.41
N SER A 60 15.28 3.68 8.89
CA SER A 60 16.09 2.75 8.09
C SER A 60 15.36 1.44 7.80
N CYS A 61 14.60 0.93 8.77
CA CYS A 61 13.70 -0.22 8.59
C CYS A 61 12.46 0.16 7.78
N SER A 62 11.94 1.36 7.95
CA SER A 62 10.80 1.84 7.16
C SER A 62 11.15 1.89 5.67
N ASP A 63 12.36 2.39 5.35
CA ASP A 63 12.94 2.37 4.00
C ASP A 63 13.17 0.94 3.50
N GLU A 64 13.80 0.09 4.32
CA GLU A 64 14.19 -1.27 3.93
C GLU A 64 13.00 -2.23 3.77
N ILE A 65 11.94 -2.08 4.57
CA ILE A 65 10.74 -2.92 4.52
C ILE A 65 9.72 -2.25 3.60
N VAL A 66 9.10 -1.14 4.03
CA VAL A 66 7.91 -0.60 3.37
C VAL A 66 8.25 -0.02 2.00
N ALA A 67 9.19 0.93 1.95
CA ALA A 67 9.49 1.64 0.70
C ALA A 67 10.09 0.71 -0.35
N LYS A 68 10.99 -0.19 0.05
CA LYS A 68 11.59 -1.19 -0.85
C LYS A 68 10.59 -2.23 -1.32
N LEU A 69 9.75 -2.81 -0.46
CA LEU A 69 8.69 -3.74 -0.90
C LEU A 69 7.75 -3.08 -1.90
N LEU A 70 7.29 -1.87 -1.60
CA LEU A 70 6.40 -1.15 -2.50
C LEU A 70 7.08 -0.84 -3.83
N SER A 71 8.33 -0.36 -3.82
CA SER A 71 9.07 -0.10 -5.06
C SER A 71 9.21 -1.34 -5.94
N ARG A 72 9.53 -2.50 -5.35
CA ARG A 72 9.65 -3.78 -6.07
C ARG A 72 8.29 -4.27 -6.58
N LEU A 73 7.22 -4.07 -5.80
CA LEU A 73 5.85 -4.34 -6.23
C LEU A 73 5.48 -3.51 -7.46
N LEU A 74 5.78 -2.21 -7.46
CA LEU A 74 5.48 -1.31 -8.59
C LEU A 74 6.34 -1.62 -9.82
N ALA A 75 7.55 -2.17 -9.61
CA ALA A 75 8.40 -2.70 -10.68
C ALA A 75 7.91 -4.04 -11.26
N GLY A 76 6.87 -4.64 -10.66
CA GLY A 76 6.25 -5.87 -11.14
C GLY A 76 6.89 -7.16 -10.61
N GLU A 77 7.79 -7.06 -9.63
CA GLU A 77 8.54 -8.22 -9.11
C GLU A 77 7.67 -9.25 -8.38
N TYR A 78 6.47 -8.86 -7.95
CA TYR A 78 5.54 -9.72 -7.20
C TYR A 78 4.25 -10.06 -7.97
N GLY A 79 4.19 -9.73 -9.27
CA GLY A 79 2.98 -9.93 -10.08
C GLY A 79 1.83 -9.01 -9.70
N ASP A 80 0.59 -9.50 -9.82
CA ASP A 80 -0.61 -8.72 -9.48
C ASP A 80 -0.93 -8.82 -7.98
N LYS A 81 -0.26 -8.00 -7.18
CA LYS A 81 -0.47 -7.90 -5.73
C LYS A 81 -0.70 -6.46 -5.31
N TYR A 82 -1.25 -6.29 -4.12
CA TYR A 82 -1.49 -4.99 -3.51
C TYR A 82 -0.99 -5.02 -2.06
N LEU A 83 -0.42 -3.92 -1.60
CA LEU A 83 0.07 -3.77 -0.23
C LEU A 83 -0.73 -2.67 0.49
N VAL A 84 -1.11 -2.96 1.74
CA VAL A 84 -1.68 -1.99 2.66
C VAL A 84 -1.00 -2.09 4.02
N LEU A 85 -0.96 -1.00 4.77
CA LEU A 85 -0.39 -0.97 6.11
C LEU A 85 -1.51 -0.88 7.14
N ILE A 86 -1.45 -1.67 8.20
CA ILE A 86 -2.46 -1.64 9.26
C ILE A 86 -1.83 -1.65 10.64
N GLY A 87 -2.57 -1.14 11.63
CA GLY A 87 -2.18 -1.27 13.04
C GLY A 87 -0.99 -0.41 13.47
N MET A 88 -0.65 0.62 12.71
CA MET A 88 0.45 1.52 13.05
C MET A 88 0.06 2.49 14.15
N ASN A 89 1.00 2.77 15.07
CA ASN A 89 0.93 3.94 15.94
C ASN A 89 1.49 5.20 15.23
N GLU A 90 1.37 6.37 15.88
CA GLU A 90 1.76 7.65 15.28
C GLU A 90 3.26 7.73 14.92
N ASN A 91 4.13 7.29 15.83
CA ASN A 91 5.57 7.31 15.58
C ASN A 91 5.98 6.39 14.42
N GLN A 92 5.35 5.22 14.31
CA GLN A 92 5.56 4.30 13.20
C GLN A 92 5.08 4.93 11.88
N ARG A 93 3.92 5.57 11.91
CA ARG A 93 3.34 6.28 10.76
C ARG A 93 4.28 7.36 10.24
N GLU A 94 4.80 8.23 11.11
CA GLU A 94 5.72 9.31 10.74
C GLU A 94 6.99 8.76 10.07
N ASN A 95 7.65 7.75 10.66
CA ASN A 95 8.87 7.17 10.09
C ASN A 95 8.62 6.52 8.72
N ILE A 96 7.47 5.86 8.55
CA ILE A 96 7.07 5.22 7.30
C ILE A 96 6.72 6.26 6.24
N GLU A 97 5.99 7.31 6.61
CA GLU A 97 5.62 8.40 5.71
C GLU A 97 6.87 9.08 5.14
N VAL A 98 7.84 9.44 5.98
CA VAL A 98 9.11 10.04 5.55
C VAL A 98 9.89 9.12 4.60
N ALA A 99 9.89 7.80 4.84
CA ALA A 99 10.55 6.83 3.97
C ALA A 99 9.88 6.73 2.58
N LEU A 100 8.56 6.83 2.52
CA LEU A 100 7.79 6.81 1.28
C LEU A 100 7.94 8.11 0.49
N GLU A 101 7.85 9.27 1.16
CA GLU A 101 7.95 10.59 0.51
C GLU A 101 9.28 10.78 -0.21
N ARG A 102 10.38 10.35 0.42
CA ARG A 102 11.74 10.42 -0.17
C ARG A 102 11.90 9.64 -1.47
N LYS A 103 10.97 8.73 -1.79
CA LYS A 103 10.96 7.94 -3.03
C LYS A 103 9.76 8.21 -3.93
N ASP A 104 8.97 9.24 -3.65
CA ASP A 104 7.72 9.54 -4.36
C ASP A 104 6.72 8.36 -4.39
N LEU A 105 6.69 7.59 -3.31
CA LEU A 105 5.82 6.44 -3.14
C LEU A 105 4.59 6.81 -2.31
N ALA A 106 3.47 6.12 -2.57
CA ALA A 106 2.24 6.24 -1.81
C ALA A 106 1.64 4.87 -1.53
N ILE A 107 1.11 4.69 -0.33
CA ILE A 107 0.46 3.43 0.09
C ILE A 107 -0.82 3.72 0.87
N VAL A 108 -1.80 2.82 0.76
CA VAL A 108 -2.99 2.87 1.61
C VAL A 108 -2.62 2.36 3.00
N ALA A 109 -2.90 3.16 4.01
CA ALA A 109 -2.76 2.85 5.41
C ALA A 109 -4.13 2.85 6.08
N GLY A 110 -4.41 1.87 6.93
CA GLY A 110 -5.69 1.75 7.61
C GLY A 110 -5.58 1.51 9.10
N THR A 111 -6.63 1.85 9.84
CA THR A 111 -6.86 1.30 11.17
C THR A 111 -7.58 -0.05 11.05
N ARG A 112 -7.53 -0.87 12.11
CA ARG A 112 -8.36 -2.09 12.17
C ARG A 112 -9.87 -1.79 12.11
N GLU A 113 -10.25 -0.56 12.44
CA GLU A 113 -11.62 -0.04 12.43
C GLU A 113 -12.08 0.44 11.04
N GLY A 114 -11.18 0.42 10.04
CA GLY A 114 -11.52 0.64 8.64
C GLY A 114 -11.28 2.06 8.12
N THR A 115 -10.76 2.98 8.95
CA THR A 115 -10.37 4.32 8.48
C THR A 115 -9.14 4.20 7.59
N LYS A 116 -9.27 4.57 6.31
CA LYS A 116 -8.19 4.52 5.32
C LYS A 116 -7.63 5.91 5.07
N ALA A 117 -6.31 6.01 5.03
CA ALA A 117 -5.54 7.19 4.68
C ALA A 117 -4.47 6.80 3.66
N VAL A 118 -3.86 7.78 3.01
CA VAL A 118 -2.67 7.57 2.18
C VAL A 118 -1.47 8.10 2.92
N LEU A 119 -0.42 7.29 3.02
CA LEU A 119 0.90 7.74 3.49
C LEU A 119 1.82 7.94 2.29
N GLY A 120 2.68 8.95 2.37
CA GLY A 120 3.67 9.28 1.35
C GLY A 120 3.17 10.30 0.30
N SER A 121 3.79 10.27 -0.87
CA SER A 121 3.60 11.28 -1.92
C SER A 121 2.51 10.89 -2.92
N LEU A 122 1.36 11.57 -2.83
CA LEU A 122 0.28 11.47 -3.81
C LEU A 122 -0.23 12.85 -4.21
N ASN A 123 -0.25 13.11 -5.52
CA ASN A 123 -0.77 14.37 -6.06
C ASN A 123 -2.22 14.63 -5.63
N ASN A 124 -2.56 15.89 -5.34
CA ASN A 124 -3.89 16.27 -4.86
C ASN A 124 -5.03 15.80 -5.76
N TYR A 125 -4.84 15.83 -7.09
CA TYR A 125 -5.86 15.36 -8.03
C TYR A 125 -6.05 13.83 -7.98
N LEU A 126 -5.02 13.07 -7.60
CA LEU A 126 -5.10 11.63 -7.38
C LEU A 126 -5.68 11.31 -6.01
N LYS A 127 -5.38 12.09 -4.97
CA LYS A 127 -6.04 12.02 -3.66
C LYS A 127 -7.55 12.21 -3.81
N ASP A 128 -7.97 13.29 -4.47
CA ASP A 128 -9.38 13.58 -4.79
C ASP A 128 -10.06 12.45 -5.59
N THR A 129 -9.33 11.83 -6.51
CA THR A 129 -9.84 10.68 -7.29
C THR A 129 -9.97 9.43 -6.42
N LEU A 130 -8.99 9.16 -5.54
CA LEU A 130 -9.01 8.00 -4.66
C LEU A 130 -10.15 8.11 -3.63
N GLU A 131 -10.34 9.30 -3.06
CA GLU A 131 -11.47 9.60 -2.17
C GLU A 131 -12.81 9.33 -2.88
N PHE A 132 -12.96 9.82 -4.11
CA PHE A 132 -14.16 9.54 -4.91
C PHE A 132 -14.41 8.03 -5.11
N VAL A 133 -13.36 7.25 -5.43
CA VAL A 133 -13.48 5.79 -5.58
C VAL A 133 -13.87 5.13 -4.25
N ALA A 134 -13.27 5.57 -3.13
CA ALA A 134 -13.54 5.04 -1.80
C ALA A 134 -14.99 5.31 -1.36
N GLU A 135 -15.49 6.52 -1.58
CA GLU A 135 -16.88 6.91 -1.27
C GLU A 135 -17.90 6.11 -2.07
N ARG A 136 -17.63 5.89 -3.36
CA ARG A 136 -18.53 5.15 -4.26
C ARG A 136 -18.38 3.64 -4.14
N LYS A 137 -17.37 3.15 -3.40
CA LYS A 137 -16.89 1.75 -3.34
C LYS A 137 -16.34 1.22 -4.66
N LYS A 138 -16.93 1.61 -5.78
CA LYS A 138 -16.56 1.25 -7.14
C LYS A 138 -16.81 2.45 -8.05
N ALA A 139 -15.89 2.74 -8.96
CA ALA A 139 -16.03 3.83 -9.91
C ALA A 139 -15.40 3.53 -11.28
N THR A 140 -16.01 4.07 -12.33
CA THR A 140 -15.54 4.05 -13.72
C THR A 140 -15.00 5.43 -14.13
N ALA A 141 -14.27 5.47 -15.24
CA ALA A 141 -13.79 6.73 -15.82
C ALA A 141 -14.94 7.70 -16.13
N ARG A 142 -16.06 7.17 -16.65
CA ARG A 142 -17.25 7.95 -16.98
C ARG A 142 -17.85 8.61 -15.73
N GLU A 143 -18.10 7.84 -14.69
CA GLU A 143 -18.67 8.35 -13.43
C GLU A 143 -17.76 9.42 -12.81
N LEU A 144 -16.45 9.21 -12.84
CA LEU A 144 -15.48 10.21 -12.36
C LEU A 144 -15.56 11.51 -13.18
N THR A 145 -15.64 11.42 -14.51
CA THR A 145 -15.69 12.59 -15.40
C THR A 145 -16.96 13.40 -15.23
N GLU A 146 -18.11 12.71 -15.13
CA GLU A 146 -19.41 13.34 -14.90
C GLU A 146 -19.46 14.00 -13.51
N ALA A 147 -19.00 13.32 -12.47
CA ALA A 147 -19.06 13.83 -11.10
C ALA A 147 -18.10 15.00 -10.85
N LYS A 148 -16.85 14.91 -11.33
CA LYS A 148 -15.82 15.93 -11.12
C LYS A 148 -15.79 17.00 -12.22
N LYS A 149 -16.65 16.90 -13.24
CA LYS A 149 -16.72 17.80 -14.41
C LYS A 149 -15.36 18.01 -15.09
N ILE A 150 -14.61 16.93 -15.25
CA ILE A 150 -13.31 16.91 -15.93
C ILE A 150 -13.44 16.30 -17.32
N GLU A 151 -12.47 16.57 -18.20
CA GLU A 151 -12.45 16.01 -19.55
C GLU A 151 -12.45 14.47 -19.53
N ALA A 152 -13.13 13.85 -20.49
CA ALA A 152 -13.30 12.40 -20.59
C ALA A 152 -11.97 11.62 -20.49
N ASN A 153 -10.93 12.10 -21.18
CA ASN A 153 -9.60 11.48 -21.18
C ASN A 153 -8.87 11.60 -19.83
N THR A 154 -9.21 12.63 -19.04
CA THR A 154 -8.58 12.88 -17.74
C THR A 154 -9.03 11.85 -16.71
N GLY A 155 -10.31 11.46 -16.71
CA GLY A 155 -10.83 10.48 -15.75
C GLY A 155 -10.16 9.12 -15.88
N GLY A 156 -10.06 8.60 -17.11
CA GLY A 156 -9.38 7.33 -17.38
C GLY A 156 -7.91 7.36 -16.99
N THR A 157 -7.21 8.46 -17.29
CA THR A 157 -5.79 8.64 -16.94
C THR A 157 -5.57 8.66 -15.43
N ARG A 158 -6.43 9.38 -14.66
CA ARG A 158 -6.32 9.44 -13.19
C ARG A 158 -6.51 8.07 -12.54
N LEU A 159 -7.54 7.33 -12.95
CA LEU A 159 -7.81 5.98 -12.44
C LEU A 159 -6.69 4.99 -12.82
N LEU A 160 -6.18 5.08 -14.05
CA LEU A 160 -5.05 4.28 -14.49
C LEU A 160 -3.79 4.57 -13.65
N ASN A 161 -3.54 5.84 -13.32
CA ASN A 161 -2.39 6.22 -12.48
C ASN A 161 -2.53 5.69 -11.05
N LEU A 162 -3.72 5.73 -10.45
CA LEU A 162 -3.97 5.09 -9.15
C LEU A 162 -3.77 3.57 -9.21
N TYR A 163 -4.23 2.93 -10.28
CA TYR A 163 -4.04 1.49 -10.50
C TYR A 163 -2.57 1.11 -10.65
N LYS A 164 -1.82 1.88 -11.45
CA LYS A 164 -0.37 1.69 -11.61
C LYS A 164 0.39 1.88 -10.29
N LYS A 165 -0.05 2.80 -9.43
CA LYS A 165 0.47 3.00 -8.07
C LYS A 165 -0.05 1.96 -7.06
N ARG A 166 -0.85 0.97 -7.49
CA ARG A 166 -1.46 -0.06 -6.64
C ARG A 166 -2.28 0.52 -5.48
N LEU A 167 -2.97 1.64 -5.70
CA LEU A 167 -3.86 2.27 -4.70
C LEU A 167 -5.35 1.92 -4.92
N VAL A 168 -5.67 1.38 -6.10
CA VAL A 168 -6.97 0.82 -6.47
C VAL A 168 -6.76 -0.45 -7.26
N ARG A 169 -7.74 -1.35 -7.26
CA ARG A 169 -7.74 -2.57 -8.07
C ARG A 169 -8.82 -2.52 -9.15
N ARG A 170 -8.62 -3.25 -10.23
CA ARG A 170 -9.63 -3.45 -11.29
C ARG A 170 -10.56 -4.61 -10.91
N VAL A 171 -11.86 -4.44 -11.11
CA VAL A 171 -12.87 -5.44 -10.72
C VAL A 171 -13.87 -5.80 -11.81
N GLY A 172 -13.64 -5.34 -13.04
CA GLY A 172 -14.45 -5.71 -14.20
C GLY A 172 -14.43 -4.63 -15.29
N GLY A 173 -14.61 -5.05 -16.53
CA GLY A 173 -14.60 -4.20 -17.74
C GLY A 173 -13.49 -4.59 -18.72
N GLU A 174 -13.45 -3.90 -19.87
CA GLU A 174 -12.40 -4.05 -20.88
C GLU A 174 -11.91 -2.65 -21.33
N GLY A 175 -10.60 -2.51 -21.58
CA GLY A 175 -10.02 -1.27 -22.11
C GLY A 175 -10.30 -0.03 -21.25
N ALA A 176 -10.99 0.98 -21.79
CA ALA A 176 -11.34 2.20 -21.07
C ALA A 176 -12.55 2.05 -20.11
N MET A 177 -13.22 0.89 -20.13
CA MET A 177 -14.43 0.62 -19.34
C MET A 177 -14.17 -0.09 -18.01
N TRP A 178 -12.91 -0.16 -17.57
CA TRP A 178 -12.59 -0.74 -16.27
C TRP A 178 -13.28 0.02 -15.14
N ALA A 179 -13.89 -0.74 -14.24
CA ALA A 179 -14.30 -0.27 -12.94
C ALA A 179 -13.19 -0.57 -11.90
N TYR A 180 -12.99 0.41 -11.02
CA TYR A 180 -11.95 0.41 -10.02
C TYR A 180 -12.56 0.44 -8.62
N GLU A 181 -11.94 -0.30 -7.69
CA GLU A 181 -12.28 -0.29 -6.26
C GLU A 181 -11.06 0.16 -5.45
N ALA A 182 -11.30 0.92 -4.38
CA ALA A 182 -10.27 1.23 -3.40
C ALA A 182 -9.88 -0.02 -2.62
N LEU A 183 -8.59 -0.15 -2.27
CA LEU A 183 -8.07 -1.21 -1.40
C LEU A 183 -8.61 -1.09 0.01
#